data_AF-A0A5Q4GQ78-F1
#
_entry.id   AF-A0A5Q4GQ78-F1
#
_cell.length_a   1.000
_cell.length_b   1.000
_cell.length_c   1.000
_cell.angle_alpha   90.00
_cell.angle_beta   90.00
_cell.angle_gamma   90.00
#
_symmetry.space_group_name_H-M   'P 1'
#
loop_
_entity.id
_entity.type
_entity.pdbx_description
1 polymer ?
#
loop_
_entity_poly.entity_id
_entity_poly.type
_entity_poly.pdbx_seq_one_letter_code
_entity_poly.pdbx_strand_id
1 'polypeptide(L)'
;MLSIMNQRSSDKPERPDGNAEDVLDSSSADATGGERGPWVPLVLMPLLMVMAFVLVIVLFGWLGVAGDDPGELVARLQRADRTGFRDAVTLVQMLREPAGEHLRRDERLARELARLLQDELAAGRMDDDRIQLRSFLCRALGEFERDEVLSPLLAAAETERDVREIDVRRSALEAIAQFVAGRPPVSATVDDRLRQSLLAASHRSASDEATEAARDALRATAAFALGVLDHPEAHDRLVVLLDDLSVDVRYNAAAGLARWGRAEAAPVLLEMLDGQDASRRDVRATARQRQWRRQIVTRSALRSVELLWAAEASLDWDPLRAAVERLTRDPDDLNIRHQARRTMQALEAAVPAGYDD
;
A
#
# COMPACT_ATOMS: atom_id res chain seq x y z
N MET A 1 41.36 5.29 52.93
CA MET A 1 40.88 5.30 54.34
C MET A 1 39.76 4.27 54.41
N LEU A 2 40.11 3.01 54.71
CA LEU A 2 39.72 2.34 55.96
C LEU A 2 38.19 2.24 56.09
N SER A 3 37.51 1.13 55.79
CA SER A 3 37.76 -0.28 56.20
C SER A 3 37.78 -0.46 57.72
N ILE A 4 36.75 -1.15 58.22
CA ILE A 4 36.66 -1.94 59.48
C ILE A 4 35.35 -2.75 59.30
N MET A 5 35.39 -4.08 59.16
CA MET A 5 35.52 -5.11 60.22
C MET A 5 34.20 -5.26 61.04
N ASN A 6 33.76 -6.45 61.46
CA ASN A 6 34.35 -7.80 61.34
C ASN A 6 33.29 -8.92 61.53
N GLN A 7 33.61 -10.13 61.05
CA GLN A 7 33.58 -11.45 61.73
C GLN A 7 32.68 -11.73 62.98
N ARG A 8 32.27 -12.96 63.32
CA ARG A 8 32.33 -14.33 62.72
C ARG A 8 31.77 -15.33 63.76
N SER A 9 31.48 -16.56 63.29
CA SER A 9 31.59 -17.83 64.03
C SER A 9 30.45 -18.32 64.93
N SER A 10 30.07 -19.57 64.65
CA SER A 10 30.00 -20.72 65.57
C SER A 10 29.24 -20.58 66.90
N ASP A 11 28.22 -21.41 67.13
CA ASP A 11 28.51 -22.78 67.62
C ASP A 11 27.32 -23.76 67.49
N LYS A 12 27.60 -25.05 67.71
CA LYS A 12 26.61 -26.14 67.85
C LYS A 12 27.07 -27.10 68.95
N PRO A 13 26.22 -27.42 69.92
CA PRO A 13 25.81 -28.82 70.15
C PRO A 13 24.26 -28.88 70.36
N GLU A 14 23.57 -29.97 70.75
CA GLU A 14 23.98 -31.34 71.07
C GLU A 14 22.89 -32.38 70.60
N ARG A 15 22.35 -33.15 71.55
CA ARG A 15 21.34 -34.24 71.62
C ARG A 15 21.01 -34.40 73.14
N PRO A 16 20.25 -35.38 73.66
CA PRO A 16 19.62 -36.58 73.08
C PRO A 16 18.07 -36.45 73.14
N ASP A 17 17.17 -37.41 73.41
CA ASP A 17 17.27 -38.84 73.77
C ASP A 17 15.96 -39.61 73.46
N GLY A 18 15.97 -40.94 73.60
CA GLY A 18 14.75 -41.73 73.82
C GLY A 18 14.54 -42.94 72.89
N ASN A 19 15.16 -44.08 73.25
CA ASN A 19 14.60 -45.43 73.40
C ASN A 19 13.50 -45.96 72.44
N ALA A 20 13.45 -47.25 72.09
CA ALA A 20 14.39 -48.38 72.24
C ALA A 20 13.80 -49.57 71.43
N GLU A 21 14.59 -50.63 71.25
CA GLU A 21 14.19 -52.06 71.39
C GLU A 21 12.90 -52.57 70.67
N ASP A 22 12.89 -53.72 69.98
CA ASP A 22 13.92 -54.74 69.75
C ASP A 22 13.43 -55.71 68.63
N VAL A 23 14.04 -56.89 68.57
CA VAL A 23 13.59 -58.12 67.86
C VAL A 23 14.14 -58.28 66.45
N LEU A 24 15.35 -58.82 66.44
CA LEU A 24 15.92 -59.69 65.42
C LEU A 24 14.97 -60.85 65.06
N ASP A 25 14.93 -61.26 63.79
CA ASP A 25 15.52 -62.57 63.42
C ASP A 25 15.92 -62.60 61.93
N SER A 26 16.87 -63.48 61.66
CA SER A 26 17.57 -63.83 60.43
C SER A 26 16.67 -64.40 59.31
N SER A 27 17.13 -64.28 58.05
CA SER A 27 17.63 -65.46 57.31
C SER A 27 18.29 -65.09 55.98
N SER A 28 19.15 -66.00 55.55
CA SER A 28 20.15 -65.97 54.47
C SER A 28 19.66 -65.92 53.01
N ALA A 29 20.63 -65.61 52.14
CA ALA A 29 20.90 -66.23 50.84
C ALA A 29 20.35 -65.61 49.53
N ASP A 30 21.33 -65.28 48.68
CA ASP A 30 21.45 -65.59 47.25
C ASP A 30 20.53 -64.94 46.19
N ALA A 31 21.15 -63.98 45.51
CA ALA A 31 21.32 -63.90 44.06
C ALA A 31 20.25 -64.52 43.13
N THR A 32 19.61 -63.68 42.33
CA THR A 32 19.68 -63.66 40.84
C THR A 32 18.78 -62.56 40.26
N GLY A 33 18.91 -62.28 38.96
CA GLY A 33 17.92 -61.49 38.21
C GLY A 33 18.35 -60.06 37.92
N GLY A 34 19.11 -59.86 36.84
CA GLY A 34 19.32 -58.54 36.27
C GLY A 34 18.28 -58.23 35.20
N GLU A 35 17.53 -57.15 35.35
CA GLU A 35 16.79 -56.52 34.25
C GLU A 35 17.15 -55.04 34.16
N ARG A 36 17.95 -54.66 33.15
CA ARG A 36 18.09 -53.27 32.73
C ARG A 36 16.88 -52.90 31.89
N GLY A 37 15.82 -52.39 32.53
CA GLY A 37 14.71 -51.78 31.81
C GLY A 37 15.22 -50.70 30.84
N PRO A 38 14.68 -50.60 29.61
CA PRO A 38 15.18 -49.66 28.63
C PRO A 38 14.83 -48.24 29.07
N TRP A 39 15.87 -47.45 29.35
CA TRP A 39 15.75 -46.02 29.53
C TRP A 39 15.32 -45.41 28.19
N VAL A 40 14.01 -45.20 28.02
CA VAL A 40 13.51 -44.34 26.94
C VAL A 40 14.25 -43.01 27.09
N PRO A 41 15.05 -42.59 26.10
CA PRO A 41 15.93 -41.44 26.28
C PRO A 41 15.09 -40.22 26.62
N LEU A 42 15.50 -39.48 27.66
CA LEU A 42 14.77 -38.37 28.29
C LEU A 42 14.36 -37.23 27.34
N VAL A 43 14.83 -37.28 26.08
CA VAL A 43 14.52 -36.40 24.96
C VAL A 43 13.20 -36.77 24.26
N LEU A 44 12.73 -38.03 24.33
CA LEU A 44 11.56 -38.48 23.57
C LEU A 44 10.25 -37.87 24.10
N MET A 45 10.10 -37.78 25.43
CA MET A 45 8.95 -37.13 26.09
C MET A 45 8.78 -35.64 25.71
N PRO A 46 9.80 -34.77 25.88
CA PRO A 46 9.67 -33.37 25.47
C PRO A 46 9.52 -33.20 23.95
N LEU A 47 10.14 -34.06 23.14
CA LEU A 47 9.95 -34.04 21.68
C LEU A 47 8.48 -34.34 21.31
N LEU A 48 7.87 -35.33 21.94
CA LEU A 48 6.47 -35.71 21.72
C LEU A 48 5.52 -34.61 22.20
N MET A 49 5.82 -33.94 23.32
CA MET A 49 5.09 -32.78 23.80
C MET A 49 5.17 -31.57 22.84
N VAL A 50 6.37 -31.27 22.31
CA VAL A 50 6.56 -30.22 21.29
C VAL A 50 5.83 -30.58 20.00
N MET A 51 5.90 -31.83 19.55
CA MET A 51 5.18 -32.30 18.37
C MET A 51 3.66 -32.22 18.55
N ALA A 52 3.13 -32.57 19.73
CA ALA A 52 1.71 -32.41 20.06
C ALA A 52 1.29 -30.93 20.11
N PHE A 53 2.14 -30.06 20.67
CA PHE A 53 1.89 -28.61 20.70
C PHE A 53 1.91 -27.99 19.29
N VAL A 54 2.86 -28.38 18.44
CA VAL A 54 2.89 -27.99 17.02
C VAL A 54 1.69 -28.56 16.27
N LEU A 55 1.28 -29.80 16.52
CA LEU A 55 0.09 -30.40 15.92
C LEU A 55 -1.18 -29.63 16.32
N VAL A 56 -1.30 -29.21 17.58
CA VAL A 56 -2.40 -28.36 18.06
C VAL A 56 -2.36 -26.99 17.40
N ILE A 57 -1.19 -26.34 17.30
CA ILE A 57 -1.04 -25.07 16.58
C ILE A 57 -1.41 -25.21 15.10
N VAL A 58 -0.99 -26.29 14.44
CA VAL A 58 -1.35 -26.56 13.04
C VAL A 58 -2.85 -26.83 12.91
N LEU A 59 -3.45 -27.61 13.81
CA LEU A 59 -4.88 -27.98 13.75
C LEU A 59 -5.80 -26.78 14.03
N PHE A 60 -5.46 -25.92 14.99
CA PHE A 60 -6.14 -24.63 15.19
C PHE A 60 -5.82 -23.62 14.08
N GLY A 61 -4.59 -23.61 13.57
CA GLY A 61 -4.20 -22.80 12.42
C GLY A 61 -4.96 -23.16 11.14
N TRP A 62 -5.25 -24.44 10.93
CA TRP A 62 -6.07 -24.92 9.81
C TRP A 62 -7.57 -24.67 10.03
N LEU A 63 -8.08 -24.85 11.26
CA LEU A 63 -9.47 -24.45 11.58
C LEU A 63 -9.68 -22.93 11.46
N GLY A 64 -8.63 -22.12 11.62
CA GLY A 64 -8.65 -20.68 11.37
C GLY A 64 -8.55 -20.28 9.89
N VAL A 65 -8.37 -21.23 8.97
CA VAL A 65 -8.31 -21.01 7.51
C VAL A 65 -9.65 -21.29 6.81
N ALA A 66 -10.74 -21.33 7.59
CA ALA A 66 -12.04 -20.91 7.09
C ALA A 66 -12.03 -19.38 6.93
N GLY A 67 -11.36 -18.89 5.87
CA GLY A 67 -11.50 -17.50 5.44
C GLY A 67 -12.96 -17.23 5.11
N ASP A 68 -13.48 -16.08 5.55
CA ASP A 68 -14.87 -15.66 5.26
C ASP A 68 -15.15 -15.75 3.75
N ASP A 69 -16.27 -16.35 3.36
CA ASP A 69 -16.67 -16.38 1.95
C ASP A 69 -16.90 -14.95 1.44
N PRO A 70 -16.33 -14.56 0.28
CA PRO A 70 -16.46 -13.20 -0.24
C PRO A 70 -17.91 -12.80 -0.56
N GLY A 71 -18.77 -13.76 -0.92
CA GLY A 71 -20.21 -13.54 -1.06
C GLY A 71 -20.89 -13.27 0.28
N GLU A 72 -20.53 -14.02 1.33
CA GLU A 72 -20.98 -13.74 2.69
C GLU A 72 -20.50 -12.36 3.19
N LEU A 73 -19.25 -11.96 2.94
CA LEU A 73 -18.73 -10.63 3.28
C LEU A 73 -19.57 -9.52 2.63
N VAL A 74 -19.88 -9.62 1.34
CA VAL A 74 -20.74 -8.65 0.64
C VAL A 74 -22.17 -8.67 1.19
N ALA A 75 -22.71 -9.84 1.51
CA ALA A 75 -24.03 -9.95 2.10
C ALA A 75 -24.09 -9.43 3.55
N ARG A 76 -22.98 -9.46 4.31
CA ARG A 76 -22.84 -8.78 5.61
C ARG A 76 -22.74 -7.26 5.43
N LEU A 77 -21.96 -6.78 4.46
CA LEU A 77 -21.86 -5.35 4.10
C LEU A 77 -23.22 -4.73 3.76
N GLN A 78 -24.05 -5.42 2.98
CA GLN A 78 -25.42 -4.99 2.63
C GLN A 78 -26.35 -4.88 3.85
N ARG A 79 -26.09 -5.62 4.93
CA ARG A 79 -26.95 -5.71 6.13
C ARG A 79 -26.45 -4.91 7.33
N ALA A 80 -25.18 -4.50 7.35
CA ALA A 80 -24.55 -3.90 8.53
C ALA A 80 -24.83 -2.40 8.69
N ASP A 81 -25.07 -1.96 9.94
CA ASP A 81 -25.15 -0.53 10.26
C ASP A 81 -23.78 0.09 10.60
N ARG A 82 -22.95 -0.62 11.38
CA ARG A 82 -21.65 -0.14 11.93
C ARG A 82 -20.47 -1.12 11.82
N THR A 83 -20.68 -2.43 11.81
CA THR A 83 -19.58 -3.42 11.78
C THR A 83 -19.00 -3.68 10.39
N GLY A 84 -19.68 -3.24 9.33
CA GLY A 84 -19.32 -3.55 7.94
C GLY A 84 -17.91 -3.10 7.54
N PHE A 85 -17.36 -2.05 8.15
CA PHE A 85 -16.03 -1.54 7.79
C PHE A 85 -14.91 -2.60 7.90
N ARG A 86 -14.99 -3.53 8.86
CA ARG A 86 -13.99 -4.62 8.96
C ARG A 86 -14.15 -5.62 7.81
N ASP A 87 -15.36 -6.08 7.54
CA ASP A 87 -15.67 -7.02 6.45
C ASP A 87 -15.23 -6.45 5.09
N ALA A 88 -15.43 -5.14 4.91
CA ALA A 88 -14.89 -4.35 3.82
C ALA A 88 -13.35 -4.47 3.72
N VAL A 89 -12.61 -4.05 4.76
CA VAL A 89 -11.13 -4.09 4.73
C VAL A 89 -10.60 -5.51 4.43
N THR A 90 -11.21 -6.54 5.01
CA THR A 90 -10.90 -7.96 4.71
C THR A 90 -11.10 -8.26 3.22
N LEU A 91 -12.23 -7.88 2.62
CA LEU A 91 -12.54 -8.13 1.21
C LEU A 91 -11.52 -7.48 0.25
N VAL A 92 -11.07 -6.25 0.52
CA VAL A 92 -9.99 -5.61 -0.29
C VAL A 92 -8.66 -6.33 -0.14
N GLN A 93 -8.33 -6.83 1.04
CA GLN A 93 -7.10 -7.61 1.24
C GLN A 93 -7.16 -8.91 0.43
N MET A 94 -8.28 -9.65 0.52
CA MET A 94 -8.52 -10.86 -0.29
C MET A 94 -8.44 -10.59 -1.79
N LEU A 95 -9.02 -9.48 -2.28
CA LEU A 95 -8.96 -9.08 -3.70
C LEU A 95 -7.54 -8.72 -4.16
N ARG A 96 -6.68 -8.18 -3.28
CA ARG A 96 -5.31 -7.77 -3.61
C ARG A 96 -4.29 -8.90 -3.58
N GLU A 97 -4.54 -9.95 -2.81
CA GLU A 97 -3.63 -11.08 -2.73
C GLU A 97 -3.51 -11.81 -4.08
N PRO A 98 -2.37 -12.48 -4.38
CA PRO A 98 -2.23 -13.30 -5.58
C PRO A 98 -3.32 -14.37 -5.69
N ALA A 99 -3.72 -14.96 -4.55
CA ALA A 99 -4.82 -15.93 -4.49
C ALA A 99 -6.17 -15.34 -4.92
N GLY A 100 -6.39 -14.04 -4.75
CA GLY A 100 -7.62 -13.32 -5.10
C GLY A 100 -7.85 -13.09 -6.60
N GLU A 101 -6.97 -13.57 -7.49
CA GLU A 101 -7.09 -13.36 -8.93
C GLU A 101 -8.43 -13.86 -9.51
N HIS A 102 -8.94 -14.98 -9.00
CA HIS A 102 -10.25 -15.50 -9.39
C HIS A 102 -11.40 -14.58 -8.93
N LEU A 103 -11.27 -13.93 -7.77
CA LEU A 103 -12.25 -12.97 -7.24
C LEU A 103 -12.26 -11.67 -8.04
N ARG A 104 -11.09 -11.16 -8.45
CA ARG A 104 -10.97 -9.96 -9.31
C ARG A 104 -11.67 -10.13 -10.67
N ARG A 105 -11.88 -11.37 -11.11
CA ARG A 105 -12.59 -11.72 -12.36
C ARG A 105 -14.03 -12.22 -12.14
N ASP A 106 -14.49 -12.33 -10.90
CA ASP A 106 -15.85 -12.75 -10.59
C ASP A 106 -16.85 -11.62 -10.94
N GLU A 107 -17.54 -11.82 -12.07
CA GLU A 107 -18.56 -10.90 -12.57
C GLU A 107 -19.74 -10.74 -11.61
N ARG A 108 -20.10 -11.79 -10.84
CA ARG A 108 -21.19 -11.71 -9.87
C ARG A 108 -20.77 -10.84 -8.69
N LEU A 109 -19.59 -11.09 -8.12
CA LEU A 109 -19.06 -10.32 -6.98
C LEU A 109 -18.87 -8.83 -7.36
N ALA A 110 -18.33 -8.56 -8.54
CA ALA A 110 -18.22 -7.22 -9.11
C ALA A 110 -19.61 -6.53 -9.21
N ARG A 111 -20.61 -7.22 -9.77
CA ARG A 111 -21.98 -6.70 -9.90
C ARG A 111 -22.68 -6.47 -8.56
N GLU A 112 -22.41 -7.28 -7.53
CA GLU A 112 -23.01 -7.11 -6.20
C GLU A 112 -22.40 -5.91 -5.44
N LEU A 113 -21.08 -5.71 -5.51
CA LEU A 113 -20.41 -4.52 -4.97
C LEU A 113 -20.77 -3.23 -5.73
N ALA A 114 -20.88 -3.30 -7.05
CA ALA A 114 -21.27 -2.20 -7.92
C ALA A 114 -22.65 -1.65 -7.54
N ARG A 115 -23.62 -2.55 -7.32
CA ARG A 115 -24.97 -2.20 -6.85
C ARG A 115 -24.95 -1.59 -5.45
N LEU A 116 -24.21 -2.18 -4.51
CA LEU A 116 -24.09 -1.64 -3.15
C LEU A 116 -23.53 -0.19 -3.14
N LEU A 117 -22.55 0.12 -4.01
CA LEU A 117 -22.07 1.50 -4.16
C LEU A 117 -23.16 2.42 -4.74
N GLN A 118 -23.89 1.98 -5.76
CA GLN A 118 -25.00 2.74 -6.35
C GLN A 118 -26.12 3.01 -5.33
N ASP A 119 -26.50 2.01 -4.52
CA ASP A 119 -27.51 2.12 -3.48
C ASP A 119 -27.06 3.08 -2.35
N GLU A 120 -25.79 3.00 -1.91
CA GLU A 120 -25.26 3.94 -0.92
C GLU A 120 -25.11 5.37 -1.47
N LEU A 121 -24.80 5.54 -2.76
CA LEU A 121 -24.81 6.86 -3.41
C LEU A 121 -26.23 7.42 -3.50
N ALA A 122 -27.20 6.61 -3.93
CA ALA A 122 -28.61 7.01 -4.07
C ALA A 122 -29.25 7.33 -2.70
N ALA A 123 -28.95 6.55 -1.66
CA ALA A 123 -29.44 6.78 -0.30
C ALA A 123 -28.95 8.10 0.30
N GLY A 124 -27.80 8.62 -0.16
CA GLY A 124 -27.33 9.98 0.15
C GLY A 124 -27.09 10.31 1.62
N ARG A 125 -27.08 9.32 2.52
CA ARG A 125 -26.75 9.50 3.94
C ARG A 125 -25.36 10.10 4.12
N MET A 126 -25.23 10.97 5.12
CA MET A 126 -24.02 11.78 5.35
C MET A 126 -23.36 11.48 6.71
N ASP A 127 -23.61 10.29 7.26
CA ASP A 127 -22.90 9.75 8.42
C ASP A 127 -21.47 9.38 8.02
N ASP A 128 -20.48 9.64 8.87
CA ASP A 128 -19.07 9.45 8.51
C ASP A 128 -18.74 7.98 8.15
N ASP A 129 -19.37 7.01 8.82
CA ASP A 129 -19.27 5.57 8.49
C ASP A 129 -19.74 5.27 7.05
N ARG A 130 -20.75 6.00 6.54
CA ARG A 130 -21.29 5.83 5.17
C ARG A 130 -20.39 6.49 4.13
N ILE A 131 -19.76 7.62 4.46
CA ILE A 131 -18.73 8.26 3.62
C ILE A 131 -17.49 7.36 3.50
N GLN A 132 -17.07 6.75 4.61
CA GLN A 132 -15.99 5.77 4.63
C GLN A 132 -16.35 4.51 3.83
N LEU A 133 -17.58 4.00 3.97
CA LEU A 133 -18.07 2.86 3.18
C LEU A 133 -18.06 3.16 1.68
N ARG A 134 -18.56 4.33 1.23
CA ARG A 134 -18.49 4.73 -0.20
C ARG A 134 -17.05 4.79 -0.71
N SER A 135 -16.15 5.41 0.04
CA SER A 135 -14.72 5.50 -0.28
C SER A 135 -14.06 4.12 -0.38
N PHE A 136 -14.42 3.23 0.54
CA PHE A 136 -13.98 1.84 0.55
C PHE A 136 -14.48 1.07 -0.69
N LEU A 137 -15.79 1.13 -0.98
CA LEU A 137 -16.39 0.41 -2.10
C LEU A 137 -15.76 0.83 -3.43
N CYS A 138 -15.42 2.11 -3.59
CA CYS A 138 -14.66 2.59 -4.73
C CYS A 138 -13.31 1.86 -4.87
N ARG A 139 -12.53 1.76 -3.78
CA ARG A 139 -11.23 1.06 -3.78
C ARG A 139 -11.39 -0.43 -4.06
N ALA A 140 -12.41 -1.08 -3.49
CA ALA A 140 -12.71 -2.49 -3.76
C ALA A 140 -13.02 -2.74 -5.23
N LEU A 141 -13.85 -1.89 -5.84
CA LEU A 141 -14.21 -1.95 -7.25
C LEU A 141 -13.00 -1.72 -8.18
N GLY A 142 -12.03 -0.90 -7.78
CA GLY A 142 -10.78 -0.67 -8.52
C GLY A 142 -9.87 -1.90 -8.66
N GLU A 143 -10.04 -2.91 -7.80
CA GLU A 143 -9.28 -4.16 -7.91
C GLU A 143 -9.85 -5.13 -8.97
N PHE A 144 -11.06 -4.90 -9.49
CA PHE A 144 -11.67 -5.82 -10.46
C PHE A 144 -11.18 -5.62 -11.89
N GLU A 145 -11.20 -6.71 -12.65
CA GLU A 145 -10.86 -6.78 -14.08
C GLU A 145 -12.14 -6.82 -14.93
N ARG A 146 -13.18 -6.06 -14.51
CA ARG A 146 -14.57 -6.15 -14.98
C ARG A 146 -15.18 -4.78 -15.28
N ASP A 147 -15.52 -4.51 -16.54
CA ASP A 147 -16.02 -3.20 -17.01
C ASP A 147 -17.29 -2.71 -16.28
N GLU A 148 -18.06 -3.63 -15.70
CA GLU A 148 -19.26 -3.35 -14.91
C GLU A 148 -19.00 -2.39 -13.74
N VAL A 149 -17.76 -2.29 -13.25
CA VAL A 149 -17.41 -1.39 -12.14
C VAL A 149 -17.28 0.09 -12.54
N LEU A 150 -17.07 0.39 -13.83
CA LEU A 150 -16.77 1.75 -14.28
C LEU A 150 -17.94 2.73 -14.10
N SER A 151 -19.17 2.33 -14.44
CA SER A 151 -20.34 3.23 -14.32
C SER A 151 -20.67 3.62 -12.86
N PRO A 152 -20.66 2.69 -11.87
CA PRO A 152 -20.71 3.03 -10.44
C PRO A 152 -19.57 3.97 -9.99
N LEU A 153 -18.32 3.70 -10.42
CA LEU A 153 -17.18 4.54 -10.05
C LEU A 153 -17.29 5.96 -10.64
N LEU A 154 -17.76 6.10 -11.89
CA LEU A 154 -18.01 7.41 -12.51
C LEU A 154 -19.09 8.19 -11.74
N ALA A 155 -20.18 7.52 -11.33
CA ALA A 155 -21.20 8.14 -10.49
C ALA A 155 -20.64 8.61 -9.13
N ALA A 156 -19.74 7.83 -8.50
CA ALA A 156 -19.04 8.23 -7.28
C ALA A 156 -18.07 9.41 -7.49
N ALA A 157 -17.38 9.46 -8.64
CA ALA A 157 -16.47 10.56 -9.01
C ALA A 157 -17.19 11.88 -9.34
N GLU A 158 -18.44 11.79 -9.82
CA GLU A 158 -19.28 12.93 -10.17
C GLU A 158 -20.09 13.49 -8.99
N THR A 159 -20.42 12.65 -8.00
CA THR A 159 -21.28 13.02 -6.87
C THR A 159 -20.53 13.86 -5.82
N GLU A 160 -21.01 15.07 -5.57
CA GLU A 160 -20.56 15.91 -4.45
C GLU A 160 -21.75 16.66 -3.83
N ARG A 161 -22.16 16.28 -2.63
CA ARG A 161 -23.19 17.00 -1.83
C ARG A 161 -22.58 17.84 -0.70
N ASP A 162 -21.38 17.47 -0.28
CA ASP A 162 -20.69 17.95 0.91
C ASP A 162 -19.17 17.78 0.70
N VAL A 163 -18.36 18.62 1.34
CA VAL A 163 -16.88 18.54 1.28
C VAL A 163 -16.35 17.14 1.63
N ARG A 164 -17.01 16.41 2.55
CA ARG A 164 -16.62 15.05 2.96
C ARG A 164 -16.70 14.03 1.83
N GLU A 165 -17.47 14.30 0.77
CA GLU A 165 -17.51 13.42 -0.40
C GLU A 165 -16.29 13.58 -1.33
N ILE A 166 -15.43 14.59 -1.14
CA ILE A 166 -14.20 14.74 -1.92
C ILE A 166 -13.31 13.50 -1.80
N ASP A 167 -13.24 12.86 -0.62
CA ASP A 167 -12.49 11.60 -0.44
C ASP A 167 -13.14 10.40 -1.15
N VAL A 168 -14.47 10.39 -1.29
CA VAL A 168 -15.19 9.39 -2.08
C VAL A 168 -14.84 9.57 -3.56
N ARG A 169 -14.95 10.81 -4.06
CA ARG A 169 -14.62 11.18 -5.44
C ARG A 169 -13.18 10.84 -5.77
N ARG A 170 -12.24 11.17 -4.88
CA ARG A 170 -10.82 10.84 -5.02
C ARG A 170 -10.59 9.34 -5.07
N SER A 171 -11.19 8.58 -4.14
CA SER A 171 -11.09 7.11 -4.12
C SER A 171 -11.69 6.47 -5.39
N ALA A 172 -12.73 7.07 -5.97
CA ALA A 172 -13.31 6.64 -7.24
C ALA A 172 -12.38 6.91 -8.43
N LEU A 173 -11.76 8.10 -8.49
CA LEU A 173 -10.80 8.43 -9.55
C LEU A 173 -9.50 7.61 -9.45
N GLU A 174 -9.03 7.30 -8.24
CA GLU A 174 -7.91 6.37 -8.01
C GLU A 174 -8.23 4.97 -8.58
N ALA A 175 -9.41 4.44 -8.26
CA ALA A 175 -9.89 3.15 -8.74
C ALA A 175 -10.07 3.11 -10.27
N ILE A 176 -10.61 4.18 -10.86
CA ILE A 176 -10.73 4.35 -12.31
C ILE A 176 -9.36 4.36 -12.98
N ALA A 177 -8.40 5.12 -12.44
CA ALA A 177 -7.05 5.20 -13.00
C ALA A 177 -6.33 3.84 -12.96
N GLN A 178 -6.49 3.08 -11.87
CA GLN A 178 -6.03 1.70 -11.76
C GLN A 178 -6.71 0.77 -12.79
N PHE A 179 -8.00 0.97 -13.05
CA PHE A 179 -8.76 0.16 -14.01
C PHE A 179 -8.30 0.37 -15.45
N VAL A 180 -8.11 1.62 -15.88
CA VAL A 180 -7.76 1.93 -17.29
C VAL A 180 -6.27 1.80 -17.60
N ALA A 181 -5.40 1.77 -16.58
CA ALA A 181 -3.96 1.64 -16.76
C ALA A 181 -3.57 0.34 -17.49
N GLY A 182 -3.08 0.47 -18.73
CA GLY A 182 -2.60 -0.65 -19.55
C GLY A 182 -3.69 -1.53 -20.15
N ARG A 183 -4.95 -1.07 -20.16
CA ARG A 183 -6.07 -1.74 -20.83
C ARG A 183 -6.44 -1.00 -22.13
N PRO A 184 -7.01 -1.68 -23.14
CA PRO A 184 -7.58 -0.99 -24.30
C PRO A 184 -8.73 -0.06 -23.87
N PRO A 185 -9.06 0.99 -24.65
CA PRO A 185 -10.25 1.80 -24.45
C PRO A 185 -11.51 0.92 -24.45
N VAL A 186 -12.54 1.35 -23.71
CA VAL A 186 -13.74 0.55 -23.46
C VAL A 186 -14.77 0.88 -24.53
N SER A 187 -15.99 1.23 -24.16
CA SER A 187 -16.97 1.81 -25.09
C SER A 187 -16.76 3.31 -25.15
N ALA A 188 -16.77 3.89 -26.35
CA ALA A 188 -16.54 5.32 -26.57
C ALA A 188 -17.41 6.24 -25.68
N THR A 189 -18.65 5.82 -25.36
CA THR A 189 -19.55 6.56 -24.46
C THR A 189 -19.10 6.56 -22.99
N VAL A 190 -18.46 5.49 -22.52
CA VAL A 190 -17.85 5.42 -21.19
C VAL A 190 -16.55 6.22 -21.17
N ASP A 191 -15.74 6.15 -22.24
CA ASP A 191 -14.49 6.91 -22.37
C ASP A 191 -14.74 8.42 -22.42
N ASP A 192 -15.79 8.87 -23.13
CA ASP A 192 -16.21 10.28 -23.17
C ASP A 192 -16.66 10.78 -21.79
N ARG A 193 -17.49 10.01 -21.07
CA ARG A 193 -17.94 10.36 -19.72
C ARG A 193 -16.78 10.38 -18.74
N LEU A 194 -15.87 9.41 -18.84
CA LEU A 194 -14.64 9.34 -18.07
C LEU A 194 -13.77 10.59 -18.26
N ARG A 195 -13.48 10.94 -19.52
CA ARG A 195 -12.75 12.15 -19.88
C ARG A 195 -13.41 13.40 -19.29
N GLN A 196 -14.72 13.57 -19.48
CA GLN A 196 -15.47 14.72 -18.95
C GLN A 196 -15.43 14.79 -17.41
N SER A 197 -15.59 13.66 -16.72
CA SER A 197 -15.53 13.57 -15.25
C SER A 197 -14.14 13.93 -14.72
N LEU A 198 -13.08 13.45 -15.36
CA LEU A 198 -11.69 13.76 -15.03
C LEU A 198 -11.34 15.24 -15.27
N LEU A 199 -11.71 15.79 -16.44
CA LEU A 199 -11.56 17.21 -16.72
C LEU A 199 -12.30 18.05 -15.67
N ALA A 200 -13.58 17.74 -15.40
CA ALA A 200 -14.38 18.44 -14.40
C ALA A 200 -13.80 18.36 -12.97
N ALA A 201 -13.18 17.23 -12.59
CA ALA A 201 -12.47 17.10 -11.31
C ALA A 201 -11.19 17.93 -11.28
N SER A 202 -10.42 17.94 -12.37
CA SER A 202 -9.18 18.74 -12.49
C SER A 202 -9.40 20.25 -12.42
N HIS A 203 -10.61 20.75 -12.69
CA HIS A 203 -10.96 22.18 -12.56
C HIS A 203 -11.46 22.59 -11.17
N ARG A 204 -11.52 21.67 -10.19
CA ARG A 204 -12.05 21.99 -8.84
C ARG A 204 -11.01 22.69 -7.96
N SER A 205 -11.05 24.01 -7.94
CA SER A 205 -10.39 24.85 -6.93
C SER A 205 -11.14 24.83 -5.60
N ALA A 206 -10.45 25.25 -4.53
CA ALA A 206 -11.04 25.44 -3.21
C ALA A 206 -11.75 26.80 -3.07
N SER A 207 -12.75 26.85 -2.17
CA SER A 207 -13.43 28.07 -1.76
C SER A 207 -12.77 28.74 -0.55
N ASP A 208 -11.97 27.98 0.19
CA ASP A 208 -11.43 28.32 1.51
C ASP A 208 -10.23 27.40 1.85
N GLU A 209 -9.44 27.81 2.84
CA GLU A 209 -8.26 27.09 3.34
C GLU A 209 -8.62 25.70 3.91
N ALA A 210 -9.83 25.52 4.45
CA ALA A 210 -10.27 24.26 5.04
C ALA A 210 -10.50 23.16 3.98
N THR A 211 -10.89 23.54 2.77
CA THR A 211 -11.09 22.63 1.64
C THR A 211 -9.88 22.50 0.71
N GLU A 212 -8.88 23.38 0.83
CA GLU A 212 -7.69 23.45 -0.04
C GLU A 212 -6.98 22.10 -0.20
N ALA A 213 -6.52 21.48 0.89
CA ALA A 213 -5.80 20.21 0.84
C ALA A 213 -6.61 19.06 0.19
N ALA A 214 -7.93 19.02 0.40
CA ALA A 214 -8.80 18.00 -0.19
C ALA A 214 -9.01 18.24 -1.69
N ARG A 215 -9.16 19.50 -2.11
CA ARG A 215 -9.30 19.91 -3.51
C ARG A 215 -8.01 19.69 -4.29
N ASP A 216 -6.87 20.01 -3.69
CA ASP A 216 -5.54 19.74 -4.24
C ASP A 216 -5.33 18.24 -4.46
N ALA A 217 -5.64 17.41 -3.47
CA ALA A 217 -5.57 15.96 -3.61
C ALA A 217 -6.49 15.44 -4.74
N LEU A 218 -7.72 15.97 -4.86
CA LEU A 218 -8.63 15.63 -5.95
C LEU A 218 -8.09 16.05 -7.32
N ARG A 219 -7.55 17.27 -7.47
CA ARG A 219 -6.90 17.72 -8.72
C ARG A 219 -5.68 16.87 -9.06
N ALA A 220 -4.89 16.47 -8.06
CA ALA A 220 -3.69 15.65 -8.28
C ALA A 220 -4.05 14.24 -8.74
N THR A 221 -5.07 13.61 -8.16
CA THR A 221 -5.61 12.33 -8.64
C THR A 221 -6.19 12.47 -10.05
N ALA A 222 -6.93 13.54 -10.35
CA ALA A 222 -7.44 13.79 -11.69
C ALA A 222 -6.31 13.98 -12.71
N ALA A 223 -5.23 14.70 -12.38
CA ALA A 223 -4.04 14.86 -13.21
C ALA A 223 -3.35 13.51 -13.49
N PHE A 224 -3.19 12.67 -12.47
CA PHE A 224 -2.62 11.33 -12.63
C PHE A 224 -3.46 10.48 -13.60
N ALA A 225 -4.79 10.47 -13.42
CA ALA A 225 -5.71 9.70 -14.25
C ALA A 225 -5.77 10.22 -15.70
N LEU A 226 -5.81 11.55 -15.90
CA LEU A 226 -5.70 12.17 -17.23
C LEU A 226 -4.40 11.78 -17.92
N GLY A 227 -3.28 11.73 -17.18
CA GLY A 227 -1.99 11.27 -17.71
C GLY A 227 -1.95 9.80 -18.13
N VAL A 228 -2.91 8.97 -17.73
CA VAL A 228 -3.05 7.57 -18.19
C VAL A 228 -3.85 7.48 -19.50
N LEU A 229 -4.65 8.50 -19.83
CA LEU A 229 -5.42 8.55 -21.07
C LEU A 229 -4.61 9.18 -22.21
N ASP A 230 -4.68 8.60 -23.40
CA ASP A 230 -4.21 9.21 -24.65
C ASP A 230 -5.35 10.03 -25.26
N HIS A 231 -5.38 11.33 -25.01
CA HIS A 231 -6.39 12.20 -25.58
C HIS A 231 -5.90 13.65 -25.68
N PRO A 232 -6.08 14.35 -26.83
CA PRO A 232 -5.63 15.73 -27.00
C PRO A 232 -6.07 16.68 -25.87
N GLU A 233 -7.36 16.68 -25.52
CA GLU A 233 -7.87 17.51 -24.42
C GLU A 233 -7.28 17.15 -23.05
N ALA A 234 -6.90 15.89 -22.82
CA ALA A 234 -6.22 15.50 -21.59
C ALA A 234 -4.81 16.09 -21.57
N HIS A 235 -4.09 16.03 -22.69
CA HIS A 235 -2.77 16.65 -22.84
C HIS A 235 -2.84 18.17 -22.65
N ASP A 236 -3.78 18.84 -23.32
CA ASP A 236 -4.01 20.29 -23.15
C ASP A 236 -4.31 20.65 -21.69
N ARG A 237 -5.15 19.86 -21.01
CA ARG A 237 -5.45 20.09 -19.58
C ARG A 237 -4.22 19.88 -18.71
N LEU A 238 -3.42 18.84 -18.96
CA LEU A 238 -2.18 18.56 -18.22
C LEU A 238 -1.15 19.68 -18.40
N VAL A 239 -1.03 20.26 -19.60
CA VAL A 239 -0.15 21.44 -19.82
C VAL A 239 -0.57 22.59 -18.92
N VAL A 240 -1.86 22.91 -18.81
CA VAL A 240 -2.36 23.95 -17.89
C VAL A 240 -2.16 23.57 -16.41
N LEU A 241 -2.06 22.29 -16.07
CA LEU A 241 -1.80 21.82 -14.70
C LEU A 241 -0.31 21.87 -14.32
N LEU A 242 0.61 22.13 -15.26
CA LEU A 242 2.02 22.39 -14.96
C LEU A 242 2.22 23.70 -14.19
N ASP A 243 1.24 24.61 -14.19
CA ASP A 243 1.27 25.88 -13.44
C ASP A 243 0.39 25.84 -12.17
N ASP A 244 -0.12 24.67 -11.75
CA ASP A 244 -0.95 24.56 -10.55
C ASP A 244 -0.15 24.91 -9.28
N LEU A 245 -0.79 25.60 -8.33
CA LEU A 245 -0.21 25.97 -7.05
C LEU A 245 0.27 24.74 -6.26
N SER A 246 -0.48 23.64 -6.39
CA SER A 246 -0.20 22.38 -5.72
C SER A 246 0.93 21.61 -6.39
N VAL A 247 1.97 21.29 -5.62
CA VAL A 247 3.16 20.58 -6.11
C VAL A 247 2.81 19.19 -6.65
N ASP A 248 1.91 18.46 -5.98
CA ASP A 248 1.53 17.10 -6.41
C ASP A 248 0.71 17.11 -7.70
N VAL A 249 -0.04 18.20 -7.97
CA VAL A 249 -0.77 18.39 -9.23
C VAL A 249 0.22 18.59 -10.38
N ARG A 250 1.19 19.50 -10.24
CA ARG A 250 2.25 19.72 -11.25
C ARG A 250 3.01 18.43 -11.55
N TYR A 251 3.41 17.70 -10.52
CA TYR A 251 4.23 16.49 -10.65
C TYR A 251 3.47 15.37 -11.37
N ASN A 252 2.18 15.18 -11.06
CA ASN A 252 1.35 14.21 -11.76
C ASN A 252 1.08 14.65 -13.22
N ALA A 253 0.93 15.96 -13.47
CA ALA A 253 0.77 16.50 -14.81
C ALA A 253 2.01 16.26 -15.68
N ALA A 254 3.20 16.56 -15.15
CA ALA A 254 4.48 16.31 -15.81
C ALA A 254 4.73 14.82 -16.08
N ALA A 255 4.45 13.93 -15.11
CA ALA A 255 4.57 12.49 -15.31
C ALA A 255 3.59 11.95 -16.37
N GLY A 256 2.39 12.54 -16.47
CA GLY A 256 1.41 12.24 -17.51
C GLY A 256 1.87 12.67 -18.90
N LEU A 257 2.31 13.92 -19.05
CA LEU A 257 2.85 14.46 -20.30
C LEU A 257 4.10 13.71 -20.78
N ALA A 258 5.00 13.35 -19.86
CA ALA A 258 6.19 12.57 -20.17
C ALA A 258 5.90 11.17 -20.73
N ARG A 259 4.78 10.54 -20.33
CA ARG A 259 4.32 9.26 -20.88
C ARG A 259 3.96 9.37 -22.36
N TRP A 260 3.48 10.54 -22.79
CA TRP A 260 3.05 10.84 -24.15
C TRP A 260 4.09 11.63 -24.97
N GLY A 261 5.35 11.63 -24.54
CA GLY A 261 6.44 12.30 -25.25
C GLY A 261 6.35 13.83 -25.27
N ARG A 262 5.56 14.44 -24.37
CA ARG A 262 5.32 15.89 -24.39
C ARG A 262 6.44 16.66 -23.69
N ALA A 263 7.24 17.36 -24.49
CA ALA A 263 8.39 18.17 -24.05
C ALA A 263 8.07 19.17 -22.93
N GLU A 264 6.82 19.63 -22.83
CA GLU A 264 6.35 20.55 -21.79
C GLU A 264 6.55 20.01 -20.36
N ALA A 265 6.66 18.69 -20.18
CA ALA A 265 6.96 18.08 -18.89
C ALA A 265 8.35 18.47 -18.32
N ALA A 266 9.32 18.78 -19.19
CA ALA A 266 10.74 18.85 -18.83
C ALA A 266 11.09 19.80 -17.67
N PRO A 267 10.56 21.05 -17.58
CA PRO A 267 10.88 21.96 -16.48
C PRO A 267 10.42 21.43 -15.12
N VAL A 268 9.25 20.78 -15.06
CA VAL A 268 8.71 20.22 -13.81
C VAL A 268 9.37 18.89 -13.47
N LEU A 269 9.76 18.07 -14.45
CA LEU A 269 10.61 16.90 -14.19
C LEU A 269 11.95 17.31 -13.57
N LEU A 270 12.54 18.44 -14.00
CA LEU A 270 13.74 19.00 -13.38
C LEU A 270 13.49 19.43 -11.92
N GLU A 271 12.38 20.12 -11.63
CA GLU A 271 11.93 20.46 -10.26
C GLU A 271 11.87 19.20 -9.36
N MET A 272 11.28 18.11 -9.88
CA MET A 272 11.14 16.83 -9.17
C MET A 272 12.48 16.15 -8.87
N LEU A 273 13.46 16.23 -9.78
CA LEU A 273 14.80 15.64 -9.60
C LEU A 273 15.64 16.43 -8.58
N ASP A 274 15.53 17.76 -8.58
CA ASP A 274 16.27 18.62 -7.65
C ASP A 274 15.71 18.57 -6.22
N GLY A 275 14.42 18.25 -6.05
CA GLY A 275 13.82 17.88 -4.76
C GLY A 275 13.79 18.98 -3.69
N GLN A 276 14.06 20.23 -4.08
CA GLN A 276 14.14 21.39 -3.19
C GLN A 276 12.79 21.76 -2.56
N ASP A 277 11.68 21.48 -3.25
CA ASP A 277 10.36 22.04 -2.95
C ASP A 277 9.40 21.11 -2.20
N ALA A 278 9.08 19.95 -2.76
CA ALA A 278 8.03 19.07 -2.23
C ALA A 278 8.27 18.60 -0.78
N SER A 279 9.53 18.48 -0.37
CA SER A 279 9.86 18.04 0.99
C SER A 279 9.83 19.17 2.03
N ARG A 280 10.16 20.42 1.67
CA ARG A 280 10.43 21.47 2.67
C ARG A 280 9.22 22.25 3.13
N ARG A 281 8.18 22.37 2.28
CA ARG A 281 7.00 23.21 2.57
C ARG A 281 6.07 22.60 3.63
N ASP A 282 6.08 21.26 3.79
CA ASP A 282 5.38 20.61 4.90
C ASP A 282 6.24 20.66 6.18
N VAL A 283 6.02 21.73 6.95
CA VAL A 283 6.64 21.98 8.26
C VAL A 283 6.18 20.95 9.30
N ARG A 284 5.01 20.31 9.11
CA ARG A 284 4.44 19.30 10.03
C ARG A 284 4.99 17.90 9.76
N ALA A 285 5.49 17.63 8.56
CA ALA A 285 6.11 16.35 8.23
C ALA A 285 7.32 16.04 9.13
N THR A 286 7.47 14.77 9.50
CA THR A 286 8.72 14.25 10.08
C THR A 286 9.83 14.15 9.03
N ALA A 287 11.08 14.10 9.46
CA ALA A 287 12.21 13.85 8.56
C ALA A 287 12.03 12.56 7.73
N ARG A 288 11.47 11.51 8.34
CA ARG A 288 11.15 10.24 7.67
C ARG A 288 10.08 10.39 6.58
N GLN A 289 9.01 11.15 6.84
CA GLN A 289 7.99 11.44 5.82
C GLN A 289 8.55 12.28 4.67
N ARG A 290 9.37 13.29 4.96
CA ARG A 290 10.08 14.08 3.93
C ARG A 290 10.98 13.23 3.06
N GLN A 291 11.77 12.34 3.67
CA GLN A 291 12.65 11.42 2.95
C GLN A 291 11.84 10.45 2.07
N TRP A 292 10.77 9.85 2.61
CA TRP A 292 9.90 8.94 1.86
C TRP A 292 9.19 9.64 0.68
N ARG A 293 8.69 10.87 0.88
CA ARG A 293 8.12 11.69 -0.22
C ARG A 293 9.15 11.98 -1.30
N ARG A 294 10.37 12.41 -0.92
CA ARG A 294 11.49 12.63 -1.86
C ARG A 294 11.75 11.36 -2.68
N GLN A 295 11.83 10.19 -2.04
CA GLN A 295 12.06 8.92 -2.74
C GLN A 295 11.00 8.59 -3.79
N ILE A 296 9.72 8.83 -3.50
CA ILE A 296 8.63 8.61 -4.45
C ILE A 296 8.72 9.59 -5.62
N VAL A 297 8.86 10.89 -5.32
CA VAL A 297 8.98 11.96 -6.33
C VAL A 297 10.17 11.69 -7.26
N THR A 298 11.36 11.44 -6.71
CA THR A 298 12.57 11.20 -7.52
C THR A 298 12.47 9.92 -8.35
N ARG A 299 11.88 8.82 -7.84
CA ARG A 299 11.66 7.61 -8.65
C ARG A 299 10.64 7.86 -9.78
N SER A 300 9.57 8.60 -9.50
CA SER A 300 8.58 8.99 -10.51
C SER A 300 9.22 9.86 -11.59
N ALA A 301 10.05 10.83 -11.21
CA ALA A 301 10.77 11.71 -12.12
C ALA A 301 11.76 10.93 -13.01
N LEU A 302 12.60 10.07 -12.43
CA LEU A 302 13.54 9.23 -13.19
C LEU A 302 12.80 8.34 -14.20
N ARG A 303 11.67 7.73 -13.81
CA ARG A 303 10.87 6.92 -14.73
C ARG A 303 10.20 7.76 -15.82
N SER A 304 9.78 8.98 -15.50
CA SER A 304 9.18 9.90 -16.46
C SER A 304 10.20 10.43 -17.47
N VAL A 305 11.44 10.69 -17.03
CA VAL A 305 12.58 11.02 -17.92
C VAL A 305 12.87 9.87 -18.90
N GLU A 306 12.85 8.62 -18.44
CA GLU A 306 13.00 7.45 -19.34
C GLU A 306 11.89 7.36 -20.40
N LEU A 307 10.65 7.70 -20.04
CA LEU A 307 9.51 7.70 -20.96
C LEU A 307 9.59 8.84 -21.98
N LEU A 308 9.90 10.05 -21.52
CA LEU A 308 10.04 11.23 -22.39
C LEU A 308 11.23 11.05 -23.36
N TRP A 309 12.35 10.50 -22.91
CA TRP A 309 13.53 10.23 -23.76
C TRP A 309 13.24 9.20 -24.86
N ALA A 310 12.40 8.21 -24.59
CA ALA A 310 12.01 7.21 -25.58
C ALA A 310 11.07 7.76 -26.68
N ALA A 311 10.51 8.96 -26.49
CA ALA A 311 9.48 9.53 -27.36
C ALA A 311 9.82 10.92 -27.95
N GLU A 312 10.70 11.71 -27.31
CA GLU A 312 11.01 13.09 -27.72
C GLU A 312 12.51 13.30 -27.96
N ALA A 313 12.88 13.43 -29.24
CA ALA A 313 14.26 13.59 -29.68
C ALA A 313 14.79 15.03 -29.58
N SER A 314 13.92 16.03 -29.65
CA SER A 314 14.27 17.42 -29.96
C SER A 314 14.47 18.34 -28.74
N LEU A 315 14.20 17.84 -27.53
CA LEU A 315 14.35 18.57 -26.27
C LEU A 315 15.84 18.87 -25.97
N ASP A 316 16.10 20.01 -25.30
CA ASP A 316 17.39 20.22 -24.62
C ASP A 316 17.49 19.31 -23.39
N TRP A 317 18.23 18.22 -23.56
CA TRP A 317 18.39 17.18 -22.56
C TRP A 317 19.47 17.46 -21.51
N ASP A 318 20.33 18.46 -21.70
CA ASP A 318 21.47 18.72 -20.82
C ASP A 318 21.08 19.04 -19.37
N PRO A 319 20.03 19.87 -19.08
CA PRO A 319 19.59 20.11 -17.71
C PRO A 319 19.10 18.84 -17.00
N LEU A 320 18.32 18.00 -17.70
CA LEU A 320 17.81 16.74 -17.16
C LEU A 320 18.93 15.72 -16.99
N ARG A 321 19.84 15.58 -17.96
CA ARG A 321 21.04 14.73 -17.88
C ARG A 321 21.87 15.11 -16.67
N ALA A 322 22.19 16.39 -16.49
CA ALA A 322 22.94 16.88 -15.33
C ALA A 322 22.23 16.60 -13.99
N ALA A 323 20.89 16.68 -13.94
CA ALA A 323 20.11 16.35 -12.75
C ALA A 323 20.14 14.85 -12.42
N VAL A 324 19.96 13.98 -13.41
CA VAL A 324 20.13 12.53 -13.27
C VAL A 324 21.56 12.18 -12.84
N GLU A 325 22.57 12.87 -13.39
CA GLU A 325 23.98 12.64 -13.05
C GLU A 325 24.27 12.93 -11.57
N ARG A 326 23.72 14.03 -11.02
CA ARG A 326 23.80 14.35 -9.58
C ARG A 326 23.25 13.20 -8.74
N LEU A 327 22.11 12.63 -9.12
CA LEU A 327 21.46 11.54 -8.39
C LEU A 327 22.23 10.21 -8.44
N THR A 328 23.10 9.97 -9.43
CA THR A 328 23.99 8.78 -9.43
C THR A 328 24.98 8.78 -8.24
N ARG A 329 25.20 9.96 -7.64
CA ARG A 329 26.07 10.25 -6.50
C ARG A 329 25.31 10.68 -5.24
N ASP A 330 23.97 10.62 -5.26
CA ASP A 330 23.11 10.94 -4.09
C ASP A 330 23.63 10.22 -2.84
N PRO A 331 23.95 10.90 -1.72
CA PRO A 331 24.57 10.24 -0.57
C PRO A 331 23.59 9.36 0.22
N ASP A 332 22.30 9.72 0.23
CA ASP A 332 21.32 9.27 1.21
C ASP A 332 20.57 7.99 0.79
N ASP A 333 20.44 7.73 -0.53
CA ASP A 333 19.63 6.61 -1.03
C ASP A 333 20.33 5.77 -2.11
N LEU A 334 20.73 4.55 -1.72
CA LEU A 334 21.30 3.52 -2.61
C LEU A 334 20.41 3.16 -3.81
N ASN A 335 19.10 3.17 -3.64
CA ASN A 335 18.12 2.75 -4.63
C ASN A 335 17.87 3.86 -5.66
N ILE A 336 17.85 5.13 -5.22
CA ILE A 336 17.91 6.29 -6.12
C ILE A 336 19.21 6.27 -6.92
N ARG A 337 20.39 6.06 -6.28
CA ARG A 337 21.67 5.94 -7.00
C ARG A 337 21.64 4.86 -8.08
N HIS A 338 21.07 3.70 -7.77
CA HIS A 338 20.96 2.59 -8.72
C HIS A 338 20.02 2.91 -9.89
N GLN A 339 18.82 3.46 -9.62
CA GLN A 339 17.90 3.86 -10.68
C GLN A 339 18.50 4.96 -11.56
N ALA A 340 19.06 6.02 -10.96
CA ALA A 340 19.65 7.12 -11.70
C ALA A 340 20.79 6.68 -12.64
N ARG A 341 21.59 5.68 -12.26
CA ARG A 341 22.61 5.09 -13.14
C ARG A 341 22.00 4.35 -14.33
N ARG A 342 20.90 3.61 -14.12
CA ARG A 342 20.17 2.95 -15.20
C ARG A 342 19.53 3.96 -16.16
N THR A 343 18.91 5.01 -15.61
CA THR A 343 18.36 6.12 -16.39
C THR A 343 19.47 6.81 -17.19
N MET A 344 20.62 7.12 -16.59
CA MET A 344 21.77 7.71 -17.31
C MET A 344 22.26 6.81 -18.44
N GLN A 345 22.41 5.50 -18.20
CA GLN A 345 22.80 4.55 -19.25
C GLN A 345 21.80 4.53 -20.42
N ALA A 346 20.50 4.71 -20.17
CA ALA A 346 19.50 4.83 -21.24
C ALA A 346 19.65 6.17 -22.03
N LEU A 347 19.96 7.27 -21.33
CA LEU A 347 20.27 8.59 -21.93
C LEU A 347 21.60 8.63 -22.71
N GLU A 348 22.49 7.66 -22.49
CA GLU A 348 23.77 7.51 -23.19
C GLU A 348 23.71 6.49 -24.34
N ALA A 349 22.90 5.44 -24.21
CA ALA A 349 22.87 4.32 -25.17
C ALA A 349 21.95 4.54 -26.38
N ALA A 350 20.97 5.44 -26.30
CA ALA A 350 20.10 5.74 -27.43
C ALA A 350 20.60 7.00 -28.18
N VAL A 351 20.84 6.87 -29.49
CA VAL A 351 20.56 7.98 -30.39
C VAL A 351 19.03 8.00 -30.55
N PRO A 352 18.33 9.11 -30.26
CA PRO A 352 16.88 9.12 -30.35
C PRO A 352 16.44 8.87 -31.80
N ALA A 353 15.40 8.05 -31.98
CA ALA A 353 14.93 7.64 -33.29
C ALA A 353 14.38 8.85 -34.07
N GLY A 354 15.11 9.29 -35.08
CA GLY A 354 14.88 10.56 -35.79
C GLY A 354 16.15 11.29 -36.25
N TYR A 355 17.34 10.78 -35.92
CA TYR A 355 18.63 11.32 -36.38
C TYR A 355 19.32 10.40 -37.40
N ASP A 356 18.69 10.21 -38.56
CA ASP A 356 19.31 9.66 -39.78
C ASP A 356 19.13 10.70 -40.91
N ASP A 357 20.26 11.32 -41.31
CA ASP A 357 20.54 12.26 -42.43
C ASP A 357 19.47 13.28 -42.90
#